data_AF-A0AAD8JFP3-F1
#
_entry.id   AF-A0AAD8JFP3-F1
#
_cell.length_a   1.000
_cell.length_b   1.000
_cell.length_c   1.000
_cell.angle_alpha   90.00
_cell.angle_beta   90.00
_cell.angle_gamma   90.00
#
_symmetry.space_group_name_H-M   'P 1'
#
loop_
_entity.id
_entity.type
_entity.pdbx_description
1 polymer ?
#
loop_
_entity_poly.entity_id
_entity_poly.type
_entity_poly.pdbx_seq_one_letter_code
_entity_poly.pdbx_strand_id
1 'polypeptide(L)'
;MGEKRTKCYLDISIGGELEGRIIIELYNDVVPKTCENFRALCTGEHGFGPHTSAPLHYKGVCFHRVIKSLMVQGGDISAGNDCGEIPEGADEGLANFFKDGDMYPDWPADLDASPSELSWWMNAADSVKGFGNDHFRKLDYKMALKKYRKALRYLDVCWEKEGIDEETSSGLRKIKSQIFTNSSACKLKLGDLKGALLDTDFAIRDGENNVKAYFRQGQAHMALKDIDAAVESFKKALELEPKDVGIKKELAAANKKITDRRDREKKAFANIFKRNET
;
A
#
# COMPACT_ATOMS: atom_id res chain seq x y z
N MET A 1 34.81 5.10 -26.76
CA MET A 1 33.66 5.17 -25.85
C MET A 1 32.42 4.89 -26.68
N GLY A 2 31.50 4.04 -26.21
CA GLY A 2 30.21 3.88 -26.89
C GLY A 2 29.36 5.13 -26.69
N GLU A 3 28.41 5.38 -27.61
CA GLU A 3 27.43 6.44 -27.42
C GLU A 3 26.61 6.19 -26.15
N LYS A 4 26.37 7.25 -25.37
CA LYS A 4 25.60 7.17 -24.14
C LYS A 4 24.12 7.13 -24.48
N ARG A 5 23.37 6.30 -23.76
CA ARG A 5 21.94 6.08 -23.99
C ARG A 5 21.09 7.15 -23.33
N THR A 6 20.08 7.65 -24.04
CA THR A 6 19.12 8.62 -23.52
C THR A 6 18.19 7.94 -22.51
N LYS A 7 17.79 8.66 -21.44
CA LYS A 7 16.77 8.20 -20.49
C LYS A 7 15.56 9.13 -20.50
N CYS A 8 14.36 8.55 -20.53
CA CYS A 8 13.09 9.28 -20.41
C CYS A 8 12.29 8.77 -19.21
N TYR A 9 11.30 9.54 -18.74
CA TYR A 9 10.45 9.16 -17.62
C TYR A 9 8.95 9.34 -17.92
N LEU A 10 8.14 8.47 -17.32
CA LEU A 10 6.69 8.54 -17.28
C LEU A 10 6.23 8.57 -15.82
N ASP A 11 5.49 9.60 -15.42
CA ASP A 11 4.94 9.71 -14.06
C ASP A 11 3.50 9.17 -14.06
N ILE A 12 3.30 8.03 -13.37
CA ILE A 12 2.09 7.21 -13.53
C ILE A 12 1.07 7.55 -12.45
N SER A 13 -0.14 7.86 -12.90
CA SER A 13 -1.32 8.03 -12.03
C SER A 13 -2.36 6.94 -12.26
N ILE A 14 -2.96 6.42 -11.19
CA ILE A 14 -4.06 5.45 -11.23
C ILE A 14 -5.26 6.04 -10.49
N GLY A 15 -6.42 6.11 -11.15
CA GLY A 15 -7.63 6.70 -10.55
C GLY A 15 -7.51 8.19 -10.19
N GLY A 16 -6.55 8.91 -10.79
CA GLY A 16 -6.24 10.30 -10.46
C GLY A 16 -5.21 10.48 -9.31
N GLU A 17 -4.68 9.40 -8.74
CA GLU A 17 -3.64 9.44 -7.71
C GLU A 17 -2.28 9.06 -8.31
N LEU A 18 -1.24 9.84 -8.01
CA LEU A 18 0.13 9.57 -8.43
C LEU A 18 0.68 8.33 -7.69
N GLU A 19 1.10 7.32 -8.44
CA GLU A 19 1.56 6.03 -7.89
C GLU A 19 3.09 5.87 -7.93
N GLY A 20 3.78 6.42 -8.93
CA GLY A 20 5.23 6.31 -9.06
C GLY A 20 5.74 6.69 -10.44
N ARG A 21 7.06 6.53 -10.65
CA ARG A 21 7.77 6.84 -11.89
C ARG A 21 8.26 5.58 -12.59
N ILE A 22 8.17 5.54 -13.91
CA ILE A 22 8.86 4.58 -14.77
C ILE A 22 9.98 5.32 -15.48
N ILE A 23 11.20 4.78 -15.46
CA ILE A 23 12.35 5.28 -16.22
C ILE A 23 12.67 4.29 -17.33
N ILE A 24 12.94 4.82 -18.53
CA ILE A 24 13.13 4.06 -19.75
C ILE A 24 14.46 4.48 -20.37
N GLU A 25 15.43 3.57 -20.40
CA GLU A 25 16.64 3.73 -21.21
C GLU A 25 16.31 3.44 -22.68
N LEU A 26 16.72 4.33 -23.57
CA LEU A 26 16.50 4.25 -25.00
C LEU A 26 17.78 3.78 -25.69
N TYR A 27 17.68 2.75 -26.54
CA TYR A 27 18.81 2.20 -27.29
C TYR A 27 19.06 3.01 -28.58
N ASN A 28 19.35 4.30 -28.44
CA ASN A 28 19.61 5.21 -29.56
C ASN A 28 20.85 4.83 -30.38
N ASP A 29 21.78 4.08 -29.78
CA ASP A 29 22.90 3.40 -30.43
C ASP A 29 22.47 2.30 -31.43
N VAL A 30 21.24 1.78 -31.30
CA VAL A 30 20.71 0.68 -32.13
C VAL A 30 19.56 1.14 -33.04
N VAL A 31 18.62 1.93 -32.52
CA VAL A 31 17.39 2.36 -33.23
C VAL A 31 17.14 3.87 -33.08
N PRO A 32 18.07 4.74 -33.55
CA PRO A 32 18.06 6.18 -33.27
C PRO A 32 16.75 6.88 -33.64
N LYS A 33 16.14 6.55 -34.78
CA LYS A 33 14.86 7.13 -35.22
C LYS A 33 13.69 6.78 -34.29
N THR A 34 13.65 5.56 -33.77
CA THR A 34 12.60 5.10 -32.86
C THR A 34 12.77 5.75 -31.48
N CYS A 35 14.01 5.83 -31.01
CA CYS A 35 14.35 6.50 -29.75
C CYS A 35 14.04 7.99 -29.80
N GLU A 36 14.40 8.69 -30.87
CA GLU A 36 14.11 10.11 -31.03
C GLU A 36 12.60 10.39 -31.08
N ASN A 37 11.83 9.57 -31.80
CA ASN A 37 10.37 9.65 -31.78
C ASN A 37 9.81 9.46 -30.35
N PHE A 38 10.32 8.50 -29.58
CA PHE A 38 9.87 8.28 -28.20
C PHE A 38 10.27 9.44 -27.28
N ARG A 39 11.51 9.95 -27.40
CA ARG A 39 12.04 11.10 -26.64
C ARG A 39 11.21 12.35 -26.89
N ALA A 40 10.98 12.71 -28.15
CA ALA A 40 10.18 13.88 -28.53
C ALA A 40 8.71 13.77 -28.08
N LEU A 41 8.14 12.55 -28.09
CA LEU A 41 6.82 12.30 -27.51
C LEU A 41 6.82 12.35 -25.97
N CYS A 42 7.93 12.08 -25.28
CA CYS A 42 8.05 12.33 -23.84
C CYS A 42 8.18 13.83 -23.52
N THR A 43 8.95 14.61 -24.29
CA THR A 43 9.14 16.05 -24.03
C THR A 43 7.97 16.92 -24.49
N GLY A 44 7.26 16.52 -25.56
CA GLY A 44 6.22 17.33 -26.21
C GLY A 44 6.76 18.44 -27.11
N GLU A 45 8.06 18.45 -27.41
CA GLU A 45 8.75 19.57 -28.08
C GLU A 45 8.30 19.84 -29.52
N HIS A 46 7.62 18.89 -30.17
CA HIS A 46 7.08 19.04 -31.52
C HIS A 46 5.63 19.58 -31.57
N GLY A 47 5.05 19.98 -30.43
CA GLY A 47 3.77 20.69 -30.42
C GLY A 47 2.58 19.81 -30.82
N PHE A 48 1.89 20.14 -31.91
CA PHE A 48 0.64 19.49 -32.34
C PHE A 48 0.82 18.64 -33.60
N GLY A 49 0.15 17.48 -33.63
CA GLY A 49 0.18 16.57 -34.77
C GLY A 49 -0.57 17.15 -35.98
N PRO A 50 0.02 17.12 -37.20
CA PRO A 50 -0.54 17.78 -38.39
C PRO A 50 -1.88 17.21 -38.88
N HIS A 51 -2.29 16.04 -38.38
CA HIS A 51 -3.51 15.34 -38.80
C HIS A 51 -4.44 14.96 -37.65
N THR A 52 -4.00 15.11 -36.39
CA THR A 52 -4.76 14.65 -35.21
C THR A 52 -5.33 15.79 -34.37
N SER A 53 -4.88 17.04 -34.60
CA SER A 53 -5.19 18.21 -33.74
C SER A 53 -4.88 18.01 -32.25
N ALA A 54 -4.11 16.96 -31.93
CA ALA A 54 -3.71 16.56 -30.58
C ALA A 54 -2.23 16.89 -30.36
N PRO A 55 -1.80 17.17 -29.12
CA PRO A 55 -0.39 17.36 -28.81
C PRO A 55 0.39 16.05 -29.09
N LEU A 56 1.58 16.19 -29.68
CA LEU A 56 2.56 15.10 -29.82
C LEU A 56 3.28 14.90 -28.48
N HIS A 57 2.52 14.51 -27.46
CA HIS A 57 3.00 14.39 -26.08
C HIS A 57 2.34 13.19 -25.40
N TYR A 58 3.13 12.31 -24.78
CA TYR A 58 2.63 11.20 -23.96
C TYR A 58 2.01 11.65 -22.63
N LYS A 59 2.08 12.95 -22.31
CA LYS A 59 1.51 13.61 -21.13
C LYS A 59 0.00 13.43 -21.11
N GLY A 60 -0.44 12.25 -20.67
CA GLY A 60 -1.86 11.89 -20.54
C GLY A 60 -2.34 10.61 -21.13
N VAL A 61 -1.45 9.96 -21.84
CA VAL A 61 -1.81 8.79 -22.60
C VAL A 61 -2.02 7.64 -21.63
N CYS A 62 -3.27 7.24 -21.49
CA CYS A 62 -3.62 6.12 -20.66
C CYS A 62 -3.03 4.81 -21.23
N PHE A 63 -2.69 3.89 -20.33
CA PHE A 63 -2.48 2.49 -20.70
C PHE A 63 -3.85 1.86 -21.01
N HIS A 64 -4.34 2.05 -22.24
CA HIS A 64 -5.66 1.60 -22.69
C HIS A 64 -5.80 0.07 -22.72
N ARG A 65 -4.69 -0.69 -22.67
CA ARG A 65 -4.70 -2.16 -22.64
C ARG A 65 -3.66 -2.71 -21.68
N VAL A 66 -4.14 -3.45 -20.68
CA VAL A 66 -3.33 -4.11 -19.65
C VAL A 66 -3.63 -5.59 -19.66
N ILE A 67 -2.62 -6.43 -19.93
CA ILE A 67 -2.72 -7.88 -19.86
C ILE A 67 -1.77 -8.39 -18.78
N LYS A 68 -2.35 -8.84 -17.66
CA LYS A 68 -1.61 -9.38 -16.52
C LYS A 68 -0.66 -10.49 -16.98
N SER A 69 0.58 -10.45 -16.49
CA SER A 69 1.65 -11.40 -16.83
C SER A 69 2.05 -11.43 -18.31
N LEU A 70 1.73 -10.37 -19.08
CA LEU A 70 2.20 -10.20 -20.46
C LEU A 70 2.77 -8.79 -20.70
N MET A 71 1.92 -7.75 -20.67
CA MET A 71 2.33 -6.40 -21.06
C MET A 71 1.31 -5.32 -20.67
N VAL A 72 1.78 -4.07 -20.61
CA VAL A 72 0.96 -2.85 -20.59
C VAL A 72 1.17 -2.09 -21.90
N GLN A 73 0.11 -1.56 -22.48
CA GLN A 73 0.13 -0.86 -23.76
C GLN A 73 -0.61 0.49 -23.61
N GLY A 74 0.11 1.55 -24.00
CA GLY A 74 -0.39 2.91 -24.15
C GLY A 74 0.07 3.47 -25.50
N GLY A 75 0.40 4.76 -25.56
CA GLY A 75 0.89 5.43 -26.77
C GLY A 75 -0.18 6.01 -27.71
N ASP A 76 -1.47 5.89 -27.38
CA ASP A 76 -2.57 6.53 -28.10
C ASP A 76 -2.79 7.97 -27.60
N ILE A 77 -2.31 8.95 -28.37
CA ILE A 77 -2.09 10.36 -27.98
C ILE A 77 -3.36 11.24 -27.87
N SER A 78 -4.47 10.68 -27.38
CA SER A 78 -5.79 11.33 -27.34
C SER A 78 -6.29 11.80 -25.95
N ALA A 79 -5.47 11.78 -24.89
CA ALA A 79 -5.83 12.23 -23.52
C ALA A 79 -4.63 12.81 -22.68
N GLY A 80 -4.86 13.43 -21.49
CA GLY A 80 -3.96 14.38 -20.75
C GLY A 80 -3.40 13.99 -19.32
N ASN A 81 -2.14 14.41 -18.97
CA ASN A 81 -1.25 14.14 -17.77
C ASN A 81 -0.47 12.77 -17.65
N ASP A 82 0.88 12.61 -17.55
CA ASP A 82 2.08 13.51 -17.46
C ASP A 82 3.42 12.77 -17.82
N CYS A 83 4.48 13.44 -18.35
CA CYS A 83 5.79 12.82 -18.73
C CYS A 83 6.93 13.80 -19.16
N GLY A 84 8.18 13.30 -19.31
CA GLY A 84 9.34 14.09 -19.79
C GLY A 84 10.64 13.31 -20.09
N GLU A 85 11.73 14.05 -20.36
CA GLU A 85 13.11 13.55 -20.54
C GLU A 85 13.96 13.83 -19.28
N ILE A 86 14.96 12.99 -18.99
CA ILE A 86 15.94 13.20 -17.90
C ILE A 86 17.22 13.80 -18.51
N PRO A 87 17.60 15.06 -18.18
CA PRO A 87 18.83 15.66 -18.68
C PRO A 87 20.09 14.89 -18.25
N GLU A 88 21.17 14.99 -19.03
CA GLU A 88 22.43 14.33 -18.69
C GLU A 88 22.98 14.80 -17.33
N GLY A 89 23.20 13.85 -16.41
CA GLY A 89 23.71 14.13 -15.07
C GLY A 89 22.66 14.64 -14.07
N ALA A 90 21.40 14.74 -14.46
CA ALA A 90 20.31 15.00 -13.53
C ALA A 90 19.98 13.77 -12.66
N ASP A 91 19.41 14.02 -11.48
CA ASP A 91 18.82 12.97 -10.64
C ASP A 91 17.64 12.31 -11.35
N GLU A 92 17.59 10.98 -11.27
CA GLU A 92 16.53 10.14 -11.84
C GLU A 92 15.19 10.35 -11.10
N GLY A 93 15.25 10.78 -9.83
CA GLY A 93 14.07 11.14 -9.03
C GLY A 93 13.28 9.92 -8.53
N LEU A 94 13.89 8.74 -8.49
CA LEU A 94 13.33 7.53 -7.87
C LEU A 94 13.38 7.62 -6.33
N ALA A 95 14.45 8.20 -5.80
CA ALA A 95 14.58 8.53 -4.38
C ALA A 95 13.77 9.79 -4.05
N ASN A 96 13.10 9.81 -2.90
CA ASN A 96 12.34 10.97 -2.40
C ASN A 96 11.30 11.54 -3.39
N PHE A 97 10.74 10.69 -4.26
CA PHE A 97 9.77 11.06 -5.30
C PHE A 97 8.57 11.87 -4.75
N PHE A 98 8.04 11.46 -3.59
CA PHE A 98 6.93 12.13 -2.90
C PHE A 98 7.36 13.34 -2.03
N LYS A 99 8.65 13.72 -2.04
CA LYS A 99 9.23 14.87 -1.32
C LYS A 99 8.98 14.82 0.20
N ASP A 100 8.96 13.62 0.77
CA ASP A 100 8.67 13.37 2.19
C ASP A 100 9.88 12.91 3.02
N GLY A 101 11.07 12.86 2.41
CA GLY A 101 12.34 12.48 3.02
C GLY A 101 12.73 11.01 2.84
N ASP A 102 11.86 10.20 2.22
CA ASP A 102 12.10 8.78 1.97
C ASP A 102 13.05 8.58 0.78
N MET A 103 14.35 8.46 1.07
CA MET A 103 15.41 8.30 0.06
C MET A 103 15.47 6.90 -0.58
N TYR A 104 14.66 5.93 -0.14
CA TYR A 104 14.64 4.60 -0.75
C TYR A 104 13.81 4.61 -2.04
N PRO A 105 14.20 3.92 -3.12
CA PRO A 105 13.32 3.67 -4.26
C PRO A 105 12.06 2.91 -3.86
N ASP A 106 10.97 3.01 -4.64
CA ASP A 106 9.72 2.32 -4.29
C ASP A 106 9.78 0.80 -4.46
N TRP A 107 10.67 0.28 -5.32
CA TRP A 107 10.98 -1.14 -5.40
C TRP A 107 12.43 -1.41 -5.01
N PRO A 108 12.70 -2.42 -4.14
CA PRO A 108 14.05 -2.85 -3.79
C PRO A 108 15.00 -3.13 -4.95
N ALA A 109 14.46 -3.55 -6.11
CA ALA A 109 15.23 -3.87 -7.31
C ALA A 109 15.78 -2.63 -8.03
N ASP A 110 15.23 -1.43 -7.74
CA ASP A 110 15.64 -0.16 -8.34
C ASP A 110 16.80 0.52 -7.58
N LEU A 111 17.46 -0.20 -6.66
CA LEU A 111 18.67 0.26 -5.97
C LEU A 111 19.91 0.02 -6.84
N ASP A 112 20.72 1.06 -7.07
CA ASP A 112 21.98 1.00 -7.84
C ASP A 112 22.93 -0.13 -7.39
N ALA A 113 22.94 -0.40 -6.08
CA ALA A 113 23.62 -1.53 -5.49
C ALA A 113 22.71 -2.21 -4.46
N SER A 114 22.54 -3.53 -4.57
CA SER A 114 21.81 -4.33 -3.58
C SER A 114 22.74 -4.72 -2.41
N PRO A 115 22.55 -4.22 -1.18
CA PRO A 115 23.43 -4.54 -0.07
C PRO A 115 23.36 -6.03 0.33
N SER A 116 24.50 -6.59 0.73
CA SER A 116 24.61 -7.93 1.32
C SER A 116 24.06 -7.98 2.74
N GLU A 117 24.35 -6.94 3.53
CA GLU A 117 24.05 -6.85 4.95
C GLU A 117 22.54 -6.89 5.25
N LEU A 118 22.08 -7.96 5.91
CA LEU A 118 20.69 -8.09 6.41
C LEU A 118 20.28 -6.90 7.28
N SER A 119 21.19 -6.40 8.12
CA SER A 119 20.98 -5.24 9.00
C SER A 119 20.57 -3.98 8.23
N TRP A 120 21.12 -3.76 7.03
CA TRP A 120 20.76 -2.63 6.18
C TRP A 120 19.31 -2.72 5.70
N TRP A 121 18.87 -3.91 5.27
CA TRP A 121 17.51 -4.16 4.81
C TRP A 121 16.48 -4.03 5.95
N MET A 122 16.82 -4.51 7.14
CA MET A 122 15.99 -4.32 8.34
C MET A 122 15.85 -2.85 8.70
N ASN A 123 16.95 -2.08 8.67
CA ASN A 123 16.93 -0.63 8.93
C ASN A 123 16.13 0.14 7.87
N ALA A 124 16.24 -0.23 6.59
CA ALA A 124 15.45 0.34 5.51
C ALA A 124 13.94 0.07 5.71
N ALA A 125 13.55 -1.18 5.99
CA ALA A 125 12.16 -1.53 6.25
C ALA A 125 11.59 -0.81 7.48
N ASP A 126 12.36 -0.65 8.57
CA ASP A 126 11.94 0.09 9.76
C ASP A 126 11.79 1.60 9.49
N SER A 127 12.74 2.19 8.75
CA SER A 127 12.71 3.59 8.31
C SER A 127 11.49 3.89 7.44
N VAL A 128 11.22 3.05 6.42
CA VAL A 128 10.04 3.18 5.55
C VAL A 128 8.73 3.01 6.34
N LYS A 129 8.68 2.08 7.31
CA LYS A 129 7.56 1.98 8.28
C LYS A 129 7.43 3.26 9.10
N GLY A 130 8.54 3.90 9.48
CA GLY A 130 8.61 5.22 10.12
C GLY A 130 7.87 6.28 9.33
N PHE A 131 8.22 6.49 8.05
CA PHE A 131 7.53 7.43 7.16
C PHE A 131 6.02 7.12 7.04
N GLY A 132 5.63 5.84 7.01
CA GLY A 132 4.22 5.43 7.07
C GLY A 132 3.51 5.89 8.35
N ASN A 133 4.17 5.80 9.50
CA ASN A 133 3.64 6.30 10.78
C ASN A 133 3.51 7.83 10.77
N ASP A 134 4.43 8.54 10.14
CA ASP A 134 4.39 10.01 10.05
C ASP A 134 3.21 10.48 9.20
N HIS A 135 2.97 9.85 8.05
CA HIS A 135 1.77 10.09 7.24
C HIS A 135 0.48 9.72 7.97
N PHE A 136 0.47 8.63 8.74
CA PHE A 136 -0.68 8.28 9.58
C PHE A 136 -1.00 9.37 10.62
N ARG A 137 0.01 9.98 11.25
CA ARG A 137 -0.18 11.11 12.18
C ARG A 137 -0.68 12.38 11.47
N LYS A 138 -0.30 12.58 10.20
CA LYS A 138 -0.82 13.65 9.32
C LYS A 138 -2.24 13.37 8.77
N LEU A 139 -2.84 12.23 9.13
CA LEU A 139 -4.13 11.73 8.63
C LEU A 139 -4.12 11.33 7.13
N ASP A 140 -2.96 11.30 6.47
CA ASP A 140 -2.82 10.76 5.12
C ASP A 140 -2.71 9.23 5.17
N TYR A 141 -3.88 8.59 5.31
CA TYR A 141 -3.98 7.15 5.39
C TYR A 141 -3.64 6.45 4.06
N LYS A 142 -3.70 7.15 2.92
CA LYS A 142 -3.37 6.58 1.60
C LYS A 142 -1.86 6.52 1.42
N MET A 143 -1.15 7.61 1.70
CA MET A 143 0.31 7.62 1.67
C MET A 143 0.90 6.72 2.76
N ALA A 144 0.30 6.68 3.96
CA ALA A 144 0.68 5.72 4.99
C ALA A 144 0.62 4.27 4.49
N LEU A 145 -0.46 3.88 3.78
CA LEU A 145 -0.56 2.56 3.15
C LEU A 145 0.47 2.31 2.05
N LYS A 146 0.79 3.31 1.22
CA LYS A 146 1.86 3.21 0.21
C LYS A 146 3.20 2.89 0.88
N LYS A 147 3.57 3.63 1.93
CA LYS A 147 4.79 3.37 2.71
C LYS A 147 4.76 2.04 3.45
N TYR A 148 3.66 1.62 4.07
CA TYR A 148 3.58 0.31 4.72
C TYR A 148 3.74 -0.86 3.72
N ARG A 149 3.15 -0.75 2.52
CA ARG A 149 3.37 -1.74 1.45
C ARG A 149 4.82 -1.76 0.97
N LYS A 150 5.47 -0.60 0.88
CA LYS A 150 6.91 -0.48 0.56
C LYS A 150 7.78 -1.12 1.65
N ALA A 151 7.50 -0.85 2.92
CA ALA A 151 8.20 -1.48 4.04
C ALA A 151 8.11 -3.02 4.00
N LEU A 152 6.94 -3.56 3.62
CA LEU A 152 6.79 -5.01 3.39
C LEU A 152 7.67 -5.51 2.23
N ARG A 153 7.75 -4.80 1.09
CA ARG A 153 8.65 -5.18 -0.02
C ARG A 153 10.11 -5.25 0.42
N TYR A 154 10.59 -4.25 1.17
CA TYR A 154 11.95 -4.25 1.72
C TYR A 154 12.17 -5.37 2.74
N LEU A 155 11.16 -5.67 3.56
CA LEU A 155 11.20 -6.75 4.54
C LEU A 155 11.12 -8.16 3.91
N ASP A 156 10.46 -8.30 2.76
CA ASP A 156 10.38 -9.58 2.05
C ASP A 156 11.76 -9.95 1.47
N VAL A 157 12.55 -8.97 1.00
CA VAL A 157 13.96 -9.17 0.58
C VAL A 157 14.87 -9.63 1.72
N CYS A 158 14.57 -9.28 2.99
CA CYS A 158 15.34 -9.77 4.13
C CYS A 158 15.36 -11.31 4.21
N TRP A 159 14.30 -11.99 3.77
CA TRP A 159 14.20 -13.45 3.82
C TRP A 159 15.06 -14.18 2.78
N GLU A 160 15.62 -13.45 1.81
CA GLU A 160 16.53 -13.96 0.78
C GLU A 160 18.01 -13.78 1.16
N LYS A 161 18.31 -13.17 2.31
CA LYS A 161 19.68 -12.89 2.76
C LYS A 161 20.25 -14.04 3.59
N GLU A 162 21.56 -14.20 3.53
CA GLU A 162 22.30 -15.10 4.41
C GLU A 162 22.35 -14.56 5.86
N GLY A 163 22.62 -15.44 6.82
CA GLY A 163 22.80 -15.04 8.23
C GLY A 163 21.51 -14.84 9.03
N ILE A 164 20.35 -15.30 8.53
CA ILE A 164 19.11 -15.32 9.32
C ILE A 164 19.18 -16.45 10.36
N ASP A 165 19.26 -16.06 11.62
CA ASP A 165 19.11 -16.92 12.80
C ASP A 165 17.68 -16.82 13.40
N GLU A 166 17.46 -17.49 14.53
CA GLU A 166 16.14 -17.50 15.19
C GLU A 166 15.75 -16.12 15.77
N GLU A 167 16.71 -15.35 16.29
CA GLU A 167 16.49 -14.02 16.87
C GLU A 167 16.11 -13.01 15.77
N THR A 168 16.87 -12.97 14.69
CA THR A 168 16.60 -12.12 13.52
C THR A 168 15.30 -12.53 12.82
N SER A 169 15.02 -13.83 12.64
CA SER A 169 13.74 -14.33 12.12
C SER A 169 12.55 -13.86 12.96
N SER A 170 12.66 -13.95 14.30
CA SER A 170 11.65 -13.41 15.23
C SER A 170 11.51 -11.88 15.11
N GLY A 171 12.62 -11.16 14.99
CA GLY A 171 12.66 -9.73 14.73
C GLY A 171 11.94 -9.33 13.44
N LEU A 172 12.22 -10.01 12.33
CA LEU A 172 11.57 -9.79 11.03
C LEU A 172 10.06 -10.03 11.11
N ARG A 173 9.62 -11.12 11.74
CA ARG A 173 8.20 -11.44 11.98
C ARG A 173 7.50 -10.37 12.82
N LYS A 174 8.15 -9.91 13.89
CA LYS A 174 7.67 -8.81 14.74
C LYS A 174 7.53 -7.50 13.97
N ILE A 175 8.47 -7.16 13.08
CA ILE A 175 8.36 -5.99 12.18
C ILE A 175 7.19 -6.17 11.20
N LYS A 176 7.07 -7.35 10.57
CA LYS A 176 5.97 -7.70 9.63
C LYS A 176 4.61 -7.52 10.31
N SER A 177 4.46 -8.08 11.51
CA SER A 177 3.27 -7.95 12.34
C SER A 177 2.93 -6.49 12.68
N GLN A 178 3.92 -5.67 13.05
CA GLN A 178 3.72 -4.23 13.29
C GLN A 178 3.24 -3.49 12.03
N ILE A 179 3.82 -3.77 10.86
CA ILE A 179 3.43 -3.12 9.60
C ILE A 179 2.00 -3.47 9.23
N PHE A 180 1.63 -4.76 9.24
CA PHE A 180 0.24 -5.19 9.01
C PHE A 180 -0.73 -4.60 10.04
N THR A 181 -0.33 -4.56 11.31
CA THR A 181 -1.11 -3.90 12.37
C THR A 181 -1.39 -2.45 11.99
N ASN A 182 -0.39 -1.67 11.57
CA ASN A 182 -0.59 -0.26 11.19
C ASN A 182 -1.34 -0.06 9.87
N SER A 183 -1.13 -0.95 8.88
CA SER A 183 -1.91 -1.01 7.66
C SER A 183 -3.41 -1.22 7.94
N SER A 184 -3.77 -2.15 8.83
CA SER A 184 -5.18 -2.37 9.23
C SER A 184 -5.82 -1.12 9.84
N ALA A 185 -5.08 -0.32 10.60
CA ALA A 185 -5.58 0.93 11.17
C ALA A 185 -5.89 1.99 10.10
N CYS A 186 -5.07 2.06 9.03
CA CYS A 186 -5.34 2.93 7.89
C CYS A 186 -6.59 2.48 7.15
N LYS A 187 -6.71 1.17 6.88
CA LYS A 187 -7.86 0.58 6.18
C LYS A 187 -9.17 0.76 6.94
N LEU A 188 -9.15 0.61 8.27
CA LEU A 188 -10.28 0.97 9.14
C LEU A 188 -10.72 2.44 8.97
N LYS A 189 -9.77 3.38 8.89
CA LYS A 189 -10.05 4.81 8.68
C LYS A 189 -10.57 5.11 7.27
N LEU A 190 -10.15 4.34 6.27
CA LEU A 190 -10.60 4.45 4.88
C LEU A 190 -11.87 3.65 4.57
N GLY A 191 -12.40 2.88 5.53
CA GLY A 191 -13.60 2.05 5.34
C GLY A 191 -13.37 0.70 4.63
N ASP A 192 -12.12 0.33 4.34
CA ASP A 192 -11.77 -1.01 3.82
C ASP A 192 -11.76 -2.03 4.98
N LEU A 193 -12.95 -2.38 5.46
CA LEU A 193 -13.11 -3.27 6.62
C LEU A 193 -12.62 -4.70 6.33
N LYS A 194 -12.75 -5.18 5.08
CA LYS A 194 -12.31 -6.52 4.68
C LYS A 194 -10.78 -6.58 4.58
N GLY A 195 -10.15 -5.59 3.96
CA GLY A 195 -8.70 -5.50 3.92
C GLY A 195 -8.09 -5.22 5.29
N ALA A 196 -8.82 -4.56 6.21
CA ALA A 196 -8.39 -4.40 7.60
C ALA A 196 -8.37 -5.74 8.35
N LEU A 197 -9.42 -6.57 8.21
CA LEU A 197 -9.44 -7.94 8.78
C LEU A 197 -8.27 -8.78 8.26
N LEU A 198 -8.07 -8.81 6.94
CA LEU A 198 -6.99 -9.57 6.33
C LEU A 198 -5.60 -9.15 6.87
N ASP A 199 -5.36 -7.85 7.03
CA ASP A 199 -4.13 -7.36 7.63
C ASP A 199 -4.01 -7.76 9.11
N THR A 200 -5.10 -7.74 9.88
CA THR A 200 -5.04 -8.21 11.28
C THR A 200 -4.76 -9.70 11.39
N ASP A 201 -5.27 -10.52 10.46
CA ASP A 201 -5.01 -11.96 10.45
C ASP A 201 -3.54 -12.27 10.14
N PHE A 202 -2.93 -11.56 9.18
CA PHE A 202 -1.48 -11.62 8.96
C PHE A 202 -0.68 -11.11 10.17
N ALA A 203 -1.13 -10.02 10.80
CA ALA A 203 -0.46 -9.47 11.98
C ALA A 203 -0.49 -10.43 13.19
N ILE A 204 -1.59 -11.16 13.38
CA ILE A 204 -1.72 -12.18 14.44
C ILE A 204 -0.86 -13.40 14.11
N ARG A 205 -0.84 -13.84 12.85
CA ARG A 205 -0.05 -15.00 12.41
C ARG A 205 1.46 -14.82 12.60
N ASP A 206 2.00 -13.64 12.26
CA ASP A 206 3.44 -13.35 12.35
C ASP A 206 3.82 -12.63 13.67
N GLY A 207 2.87 -12.37 14.58
CA GLY A 207 3.12 -11.60 15.80
C GLY A 207 2.63 -12.27 17.06
N GLU A 208 3.56 -12.84 17.82
CA GLU A 208 3.27 -13.29 19.19
C GLU A 208 2.67 -12.16 20.03
N ASN A 209 1.54 -12.45 20.67
CA ASN A 209 0.89 -11.59 21.66
C ASN A 209 0.56 -10.16 21.17
N ASN A 210 0.30 -9.97 19.87
CA ASN A 210 -0.05 -8.64 19.34
C ASN A 210 -1.49 -8.21 19.68
N VAL A 211 -1.64 -7.64 20.89
CA VAL A 211 -2.90 -7.08 21.43
C VAL A 211 -3.55 -6.08 20.46
N LYS A 212 -2.74 -5.23 19.81
CA LYS A 212 -3.23 -4.17 18.90
C LYS A 212 -3.84 -4.74 17.63
N ALA A 213 -3.36 -5.89 17.14
CA ALA A 213 -3.96 -6.58 16.01
C ALA A 213 -5.35 -7.13 16.36
N TYR A 214 -5.48 -7.86 17.47
CA TYR A 214 -6.78 -8.34 17.97
C TYR A 214 -7.78 -7.20 18.24
N PHE A 215 -7.32 -6.10 18.83
CA PHE A 215 -8.17 -4.92 19.04
C PHE A 215 -8.66 -4.30 17.73
N ARG A 216 -7.80 -4.18 16.71
CA ARG A 216 -8.17 -3.67 15.38
C ARG A 216 -9.09 -4.66 14.63
N GLN A 217 -8.91 -5.96 14.81
CA GLN A 217 -9.79 -7.01 14.27
C GLN A 217 -11.20 -6.88 14.85
N GLY A 218 -11.32 -6.71 16.17
CA GLY A 218 -12.60 -6.46 16.85
C GLY A 218 -13.29 -5.18 16.38
N GLN A 219 -12.52 -4.10 16.13
CA GLN A 219 -13.05 -2.87 15.54
C GLN A 219 -13.57 -3.08 14.10
N ALA A 220 -12.88 -3.89 13.29
CA ALA A 220 -13.32 -4.22 11.93
C ALA A 220 -14.61 -5.06 11.93
N HIS A 221 -14.70 -6.10 12.76
CA HIS A 221 -15.93 -6.89 12.93
C HIS A 221 -17.10 -6.03 13.45
N MET A 222 -16.86 -5.13 14.42
CA MET A 222 -17.87 -4.17 14.89
C MET A 222 -18.42 -3.27 13.79
N ALA A 223 -17.58 -2.82 12.87
CA ALA A 223 -17.96 -2.00 11.73
C ALA A 223 -18.71 -2.81 10.65
N LEU A 224 -18.33 -4.09 10.46
CA LEU A 224 -19.04 -5.06 9.61
C LEU A 224 -20.37 -5.56 10.21
N LYS A 225 -20.70 -5.16 11.46
CA LYS A 225 -21.86 -5.62 12.25
C LYS A 225 -21.79 -7.10 12.66
N ASP A 226 -20.63 -7.72 12.55
CA ASP A 226 -20.34 -9.06 13.06
C ASP A 226 -19.97 -8.96 14.55
N ILE A 227 -20.99 -8.78 15.39
CA ILE A 227 -20.79 -8.44 16.80
C ILE A 227 -20.22 -9.63 17.60
N ASP A 228 -20.56 -10.85 17.20
CA ASP A 228 -20.14 -12.06 17.91
C ASP A 228 -18.64 -12.32 17.71
N ALA A 229 -18.13 -12.22 16.48
CA ALA A 229 -16.68 -12.27 16.21
C ALA A 229 -15.92 -11.10 16.87
N ALA A 230 -16.50 -9.90 16.87
CA ALA A 230 -15.88 -8.75 17.54
C ALA A 230 -15.66 -8.97 19.04
N VAL A 231 -16.64 -9.59 19.73
CA VAL A 231 -16.52 -9.95 21.15
C VAL A 231 -15.41 -10.98 21.36
N GLU A 232 -15.21 -11.92 20.44
CA GLU A 232 -14.10 -12.88 20.52
C GLU A 232 -12.74 -12.19 20.36
N SER A 233 -12.56 -11.34 19.35
CA SER A 233 -11.31 -10.58 19.15
C SER A 233 -10.99 -9.67 20.34
N PHE A 234 -11.99 -8.98 20.91
CA PHE A 234 -11.77 -8.14 22.09
C PHE A 234 -11.48 -8.96 23.36
N LYS A 235 -12.02 -10.18 23.51
CA LYS A 235 -11.64 -11.08 24.61
C LYS A 235 -10.19 -11.52 24.50
N LYS A 236 -9.75 -11.98 23.33
CA LYS A 236 -8.34 -12.34 23.08
C LYS A 236 -7.38 -11.17 23.33
N ALA A 237 -7.77 -9.95 22.93
CA ALA A 237 -7.00 -8.74 23.26
C ALA A 237 -6.93 -8.49 24.78
N LEU A 238 -8.02 -8.72 25.52
CA LEU A 238 -8.10 -8.53 26.97
C LEU A 238 -7.40 -9.64 27.77
N GLU A 239 -7.32 -10.86 27.25
CA GLU A 239 -6.54 -11.96 27.82
C GLU A 239 -5.04 -11.62 27.84
N LEU A 240 -4.56 -10.95 26.79
CA LEU A 240 -3.18 -10.48 26.66
C LEU A 240 -2.90 -9.21 27.50
N GLU A 241 -3.82 -8.24 27.55
CA GLU A 241 -3.69 -7.03 28.38
C GLU A 241 -4.91 -6.80 29.32
N PRO A 242 -5.04 -7.57 30.43
CA PRO A 242 -6.23 -7.55 31.30
C PRO A 242 -6.55 -6.23 32.00
N LYS A 243 -5.64 -5.25 31.93
CA LYS A 243 -5.76 -3.94 32.56
C LYS A 243 -6.18 -2.83 31.61
N ASP A 244 -6.15 -3.04 30.28
CA ASP A 244 -6.47 -1.97 29.34
C ASP A 244 -7.94 -1.53 29.43
N VAL A 245 -8.15 -0.21 29.48
CA VAL A 245 -9.48 0.41 29.65
C VAL A 245 -10.20 0.57 28.31
N GLY A 246 -9.46 0.74 27.21
CA GLY A 246 -10.01 0.85 25.87
C GLY A 246 -10.65 -0.46 25.39
N ILE A 247 -9.92 -1.57 25.53
CA ILE A 247 -10.42 -2.92 25.20
C ILE A 247 -11.67 -3.24 26.02
N LYS A 248 -11.66 -2.98 27.35
CA LYS A 248 -12.84 -3.18 28.21
C LYS A 248 -14.04 -2.36 27.76
N LYS A 249 -13.84 -1.11 27.35
CA LYS A 249 -14.90 -0.22 26.87
C LYS A 249 -15.53 -0.74 25.57
N GLU A 250 -14.71 -1.12 24.58
CA GLU A 250 -15.21 -1.66 23.31
C GLU A 250 -15.89 -3.03 23.49
N LEU A 251 -15.32 -3.91 24.33
CA LEU A 251 -15.94 -5.19 24.71
C LEU A 251 -17.30 -5.00 25.39
N ALA A 252 -17.43 -4.02 26.29
CA ALA A 252 -18.71 -3.69 26.92
C ALA A 252 -19.73 -3.14 25.90
N ALA A 253 -19.29 -2.30 24.95
CA ALA A 253 -20.14 -1.79 23.89
C ALA A 253 -20.62 -2.91 22.93
N ALA A 254 -19.76 -3.87 22.61
CA ALA A 254 -20.09 -5.04 21.79
C ALA A 254 -21.09 -5.97 22.52
N ASN A 255 -20.82 -6.32 23.79
CA ASN A 255 -21.74 -7.13 24.60
C ASN A 255 -23.12 -6.47 24.79
N LYS A 256 -23.18 -5.13 24.92
CA LYS A 256 -24.45 -4.40 24.96
C LYS A 256 -25.25 -4.60 23.67
N LYS A 257 -24.61 -4.49 22.49
CA LYS A 257 -25.27 -4.76 21.20
C LYS A 257 -25.82 -6.19 21.09
N ILE A 258 -25.12 -7.21 21.62
CA ILE A 258 -25.63 -8.59 21.66
C ILE A 258 -26.88 -8.70 22.54
N THR A 259 -26.88 -8.04 23.69
CA THR A 259 -28.04 -8.02 24.61
C THR A 259 -29.23 -7.30 23.97
N ASP A 260 -29.00 -6.12 23.39
CA ASP A 260 -30.02 -5.34 22.66
C ASP A 260 -30.60 -6.12 21.47
N ARG A 261 -29.78 -6.91 20.76
CA ARG A 261 -30.23 -7.82 19.68
C ARG A 261 -31.14 -8.91 20.23
N ARG A 262 -30.69 -9.66 21.24
CA ARG A 262 -31.46 -10.74 21.89
C ARG A 262 -32.80 -10.27 22.44
N ASP A 263 -32.85 -9.07 23.04
CA ASP A 263 -34.10 -8.55 23.60
C ASP A 263 -35.08 -8.04 22.54
N ARG A 264 -34.61 -7.61 21.37
CA ARG A 264 -35.47 -7.36 20.20
C ARG A 264 -36.03 -8.66 19.62
N GLU A 265 -35.19 -9.69 19.48
CA GLU A 265 -35.59 -11.01 19.01
C GLU A 265 -36.67 -11.62 19.91
N LYS A 266 -36.46 -11.64 21.25
CA LYS A 266 -37.47 -12.10 22.23
C LYS A 266 -38.81 -11.36 22.07
N LYS A 267 -38.78 -10.03 21.92
CA LYS A 267 -39.99 -9.21 21.72
C LYS A 267 -40.68 -9.53 20.40
N ALA A 268 -39.93 -9.74 19.32
CA ALA A 268 -40.49 -10.14 18.02
C ALA A 268 -41.17 -11.51 18.10
N PHE A 269 -40.50 -12.53 18.66
CA PHE A 269 -41.10 -13.86 18.86
C PHE A 269 -42.35 -13.82 19.73
N ALA A 270 -42.32 -13.11 20.87
CA ALA A 270 -43.48 -12.96 21.75
C ALA A 270 -44.69 -12.31 21.04
N ASN A 271 -44.46 -11.38 20.09
CA ASN A 271 -45.51 -10.75 19.30
C ASN A 271 -46.05 -11.65 18.18
N ILE A 272 -45.27 -12.62 17.68
CA ILE A 272 -45.73 -13.61 16.69
C ILE A 272 -46.72 -14.59 17.36
N PHE A 273 -46.38 -15.15 18.52
CA PHE A 273 -47.28 -16.07 19.23
C PHE A 273 -48.62 -15.39 19.58
N LYS A 274 -48.58 -14.15 20.10
CA LYS A 274 -49.79 -13.36 20.39
C LYS A 274 -50.69 -13.02 19.19
N ARG A 275 -50.19 -13.15 17.96
CA ARG A 275 -50.96 -12.92 16.73
C ARG A 275 -51.58 -14.18 16.13
N ASN A 276 -51.15 -15.35 16.58
CA ASN A 276 -51.66 -16.64 16.12
C ASN A 276 -52.74 -17.22 17.06
N GLU A 277 -53.06 -16.51 18.15
CA GLU A 277 -54.11 -16.84 19.13
C GLU A 277 -55.41 -16.03 18.92
N THR A 278 -55.51 -15.32 17.79
CA THR A 278 -56.68 -14.51 17.35
C THR A 278 -57.07 -14.82 15.92
#